data_AF-A0A1C6KJH3-F1
#
_entry.id   AF-A0A1C6KJH3-F1
#
_cell.length_a   1.000
_cell.length_b   1.000
_cell.length_c   1.000
_cell.angle_alpha   90.00
_cell.angle_beta   90.00
_cell.angle_gamma   90.00
#
_symmetry.space_group_name_H-M   'P 1'
#
loop_
_entity.id
_entity.type
_entity.pdbx_description
1 polymer ?
#
loop_
_entity_poly.entity_id
_entity_poly.type
_entity_poly.pdbx_seq_one_letter_code
_entity_poly.pdbx_strand_id
1 'polypeptide(L)'
;MPFHQCKHILIRNITASHILVNTLLLTLVKTMFGSQFDKAEKLLGETPDPLLVYGVEVSIQMYIAELSEPLRELYVVGYSLPTTSEYIYMRTAQKIQHIFSQYIKEAELKDFYEMDIASAGITRGFMAKKCDLYFTMENKLRRLLKCCFTLYKVPEAKQEEVIGQILKMDLKPIAEKIIEDTVRKAEEGFESVLAEK
;
A
#
# COMPACT_ATOMS: atom_id res chain seq x y z
N MET A 1 -35.74 30.46 -17.50
CA MET A 1 -35.43 29.19 -16.82
C MET A 1 -34.09 28.51 -17.28
N PRO A 2 -32.96 29.21 -17.52
CA PRO A 2 -31.70 28.53 -17.92
C PRO A 2 -30.75 28.15 -16.75
N PHE A 3 -30.89 28.79 -15.58
CA PHE A 3 -29.96 28.61 -14.45
C PHE A 3 -30.05 27.25 -13.75
N HIS A 4 -31.24 26.63 -13.69
CA HIS A 4 -31.42 25.31 -13.07
C HIS A 4 -30.81 24.17 -13.92
N GLN A 5 -30.90 24.25 -15.25
CA GLN A 5 -30.30 23.27 -16.15
C GLN A 5 -28.76 23.34 -16.11
N CYS A 6 -28.18 24.54 -16.04
CA CYS A 6 -26.74 24.73 -15.95
C CYS A 6 -26.15 24.17 -14.64
N LYS A 7 -26.85 24.34 -13.50
CA LYS A 7 -26.48 23.71 -12.22
C LYS A 7 -26.55 22.18 -12.27
N HIS A 8 -27.58 21.59 -12.88
CA HIS A 8 -27.69 20.13 -13.00
C HIS A 8 -26.61 19.52 -13.91
N ILE A 9 -26.23 20.20 -14.99
CA ILE A 9 -25.14 19.78 -15.88
C ILE A 9 -23.79 19.89 -15.18
N LEU A 10 -23.54 20.98 -14.45
CA LEU A 10 -22.32 21.17 -13.67
C LEU A 10 -22.20 20.11 -12.55
N ILE A 11 -23.28 19.85 -11.81
CA ILE A 11 -23.30 18.82 -10.76
C ILE A 11 -23.13 17.41 -11.34
N ARG A 12 -23.75 17.08 -12.48
CA ARG A 12 -23.55 15.79 -13.18
C ARG A 12 -22.12 15.64 -13.71
N ASN A 13 -21.52 16.69 -14.24
CA ASN A 13 -20.14 16.66 -14.73
C ASN A 13 -19.14 16.54 -13.58
N ILE A 14 -19.37 17.23 -12.46
CA ILE A 14 -18.56 17.09 -11.24
C ILE A 14 -18.71 15.68 -10.66
N THR A 15 -19.93 15.14 -10.54
CA THR A 15 -20.13 13.77 -10.03
C THR A 15 -19.57 12.71 -10.98
N ALA A 16 -19.72 12.86 -12.29
CA ALA A 16 -19.13 11.94 -13.27
C ALA A 16 -17.59 11.99 -13.25
N SER A 17 -17.00 13.19 -13.14
CA SER A 17 -15.55 13.35 -12.97
C SER A 17 -15.06 12.74 -11.66
N HIS A 18 -15.81 12.91 -10.56
CA HIS A 18 -15.45 12.38 -9.25
C HIS A 18 -15.59 10.85 -9.18
N ILE A 19 -16.62 10.29 -9.83
CA ILE A 19 -16.79 8.84 -9.99
C ILE A 19 -15.68 8.24 -10.85
N LEU A 20 -15.31 8.92 -11.95
CA LEU A 20 -14.22 8.47 -12.82
C LEU A 20 -12.87 8.50 -12.08
N VAL A 21 -12.58 9.57 -11.34
CA VAL A 21 -11.38 9.68 -10.49
C VAL A 21 -11.36 8.59 -9.42
N ASN A 22 -12.47 8.36 -8.71
CA ASN A 22 -12.54 7.31 -7.68
C ASN A 22 -12.44 5.90 -8.25
N THR A 23 -12.98 5.65 -9.44
CA THR A 23 -12.92 4.34 -10.10
C THR A 23 -11.53 4.06 -10.68
N LEU A 24 -10.90 5.08 -11.26
CA LEU A 24 -9.52 5.02 -11.73
C LEU A 24 -8.56 4.84 -10.56
N LEU A 25 -8.76 5.61 -9.48
CA LEU A 25 -8.04 5.47 -8.23
C LEU A 25 -8.16 4.05 -7.67
N LEU A 26 -9.39 3.53 -7.57
CA LEU A 26 -9.63 2.17 -7.10
C LEU A 26 -8.96 1.12 -7.99
N THR A 27 -8.96 1.32 -9.31
CA THR A 27 -8.29 0.43 -10.26
C THR A 27 -6.78 0.46 -10.05
N LEU A 28 -6.19 1.65 -9.97
CA LEU A 28 -4.77 1.84 -9.75
C LEU A 28 -4.33 1.24 -8.41
N VAL A 29 -5.08 1.51 -7.34
CA VAL A 29 -4.89 0.95 -6.00
C VAL A 29 -5.01 -0.58 -6.04
N LYS A 30 -6.03 -1.15 -6.68
CA LYS A 30 -6.16 -2.62 -6.81
C LYS A 30 -5.00 -3.25 -7.59
N THR A 31 -4.52 -2.60 -8.64
CA THR A 31 -3.34 -3.07 -9.39
C THR A 31 -2.07 -3.02 -8.54
N MET A 32 -1.93 -1.97 -7.72
CA MET A 32 -0.81 -1.82 -6.78
C MET A 32 -0.90 -2.86 -5.67
N PHE A 33 -2.00 -2.93 -4.91
CA PHE A 33 -2.16 -3.85 -3.77
C PHE A 33 -2.35 -5.32 -4.15
N GLY A 34 -2.84 -5.63 -5.34
CA GLY A 34 -3.15 -6.99 -5.76
C GLY A 34 -1.94 -7.87 -6.07
N SER A 35 -0.75 -7.28 -6.25
CA SER A 35 0.45 -8.00 -6.72
C SER A 35 1.74 -7.72 -5.94
N GLN A 36 1.68 -6.89 -4.90
CA GLN A 36 2.88 -6.42 -4.18
C GLN A 36 3.60 -7.55 -3.42
N PHE A 37 2.87 -8.41 -2.72
CA PHE A 37 3.46 -9.55 -2.02
C PHE A 37 4.14 -10.53 -2.98
N ASP A 38 3.52 -10.85 -4.12
CA ASP A 38 4.11 -11.76 -5.11
C ASP A 38 5.39 -11.20 -5.73
N LYS A 39 5.47 -9.86 -5.88
CA LYS A 39 6.70 -9.18 -6.35
C LYS A 39 7.79 -9.22 -5.29
N ALA A 40 7.45 -9.01 -4.02
CA ALA A 40 8.41 -9.09 -2.91
C ALA A 40 8.97 -10.51 -2.75
N GLU A 41 8.13 -11.55 -2.89
CA GLU A 41 8.58 -12.94 -2.88
C GLU A 41 9.55 -13.23 -4.03
N LYS A 42 9.19 -12.84 -5.26
CA LYS A 42 10.07 -13.00 -6.44
C LYS A 42 11.40 -12.26 -6.30
N LEU A 43 11.40 -11.10 -5.66
CA LEU A 43 12.62 -10.32 -5.40
C LEU A 43 13.59 -11.05 -4.46
N LEU A 44 13.04 -11.75 -3.46
CA LEU A 44 13.82 -12.40 -2.41
C LEU A 44 14.27 -13.84 -2.76
N GLY A 45 13.82 -14.39 -3.89
CA GLY A 45 14.26 -15.69 -4.42
C GLY A 45 13.38 -16.86 -3.99
N GLU A 46 13.93 -18.08 -4.00
CA GLU A 46 13.17 -19.30 -3.66
C GLU A 46 13.04 -19.47 -2.14
N THR A 47 11.80 -19.58 -1.66
CA THR A 47 11.43 -19.77 -0.23
C THR A 47 11.95 -18.70 0.74
N PRO A 48 11.67 -17.41 0.51
CA PRO A 48 12.11 -16.34 1.40
C PRO A 48 11.43 -16.41 2.77
N ASP A 49 12.11 -15.93 3.81
CA ASP A 49 11.53 -15.75 5.15
C ASP A 49 10.24 -14.90 5.02
N PRO A 50 9.04 -15.43 5.39
CA PRO A 50 7.79 -14.71 5.23
C PRO A 50 7.77 -13.35 5.94
N LEU A 51 8.52 -13.22 7.03
CA LEU A 51 8.64 -11.96 7.77
C LEU A 51 9.46 -10.92 6.99
N LEU A 52 10.50 -11.37 6.28
CA LEU A 52 11.30 -10.54 5.39
C LEU A 52 10.48 -10.09 4.18
N VAL A 53 9.65 -10.97 3.61
CA VAL A 53 8.72 -10.64 2.51
C VAL A 53 7.80 -9.51 2.93
N TYR A 54 7.16 -9.60 4.10
CA TYR A 54 6.31 -8.52 4.63
C TYR A 54 7.08 -7.21 4.74
N GLY A 55 8.26 -7.25 5.36
CA GLY A 55 9.00 -6.03 5.61
C GLY A 55 9.52 -5.37 4.33
N VAL A 56 9.90 -6.15 3.32
CA VAL A 56 10.27 -5.64 1.98
C VAL A 56 9.09 -5.02 1.27
N GLU A 57 7.92 -5.68 1.30
CA GLU A 57 6.69 -5.20 0.69
C GLU A 57 6.29 -3.82 1.25
N VAL A 58 6.21 -3.72 2.58
CA VAL A 58 5.86 -2.48 3.28
C VAL A 58 6.90 -1.39 3.02
N SER A 59 8.18 -1.76 2.95
CA SER A 59 9.26 -0.80 2.67
C SER A 59 9.18 -0.24 1.25
N ILE A 60 8.87 -1.08 0.26
CA ILE A 60 8.65 -0.65 -1.13
C ILE A 60 7.48 0.35 -1.19
N GLN A 61 6.37 0.09 -0.49
CA GLN A 61 5.26 1.05 -0.41
C GLN A 61 5.70 2.40 0.15
N MET A 62 6.52 2.42 1.20
CA MET A 62 7.07 3.67 1.75
C MET A 62 7.94 4.39 0.73
N TYR A 63 8.81 3.67 0.01
CA TYR A 63 9.62 4.28 -1.06
C TYR A 63 8.75 4.88 -2.15
N ILE A 64 7.70 4.18 -2.61
CA ILE A 64 6.78 4.73 -3.62
C ILE A 64 6.13 6.03 -3.13
N ALA A 65 5.63 6.05 -1.89
CA ALA A 65 5.01 7.23 -1.30
C ALA A 65 6.00 8.39 -1.02
N GLU A 66 7.28 8.09 -0.84
CA GLU A 66 8.31 9.12 -0.68
C GLU A 66 8.73 9.71 -2.03
N LEU A 67 8.82 8.88 -3.07
CA LEU A 67 9.25 9.26 -4.42
C LEU A 67 8.16 9.94 -5.24
N SER A 68 6.88 9.64 -4.98
CA SER A 68 5.75 10.20 -5.73
C SER A 68 4.66 10.71 -4.80
N GLU A 69 4.51 12.03 -4.77
CA GLU A 69 3.45 12.70 -4.02
C GLU A 69 2.03 12.33 -4.50
N PRO A 70 1.74 12.28 -5.82
CA PRO A 70 0.46 11.79 -6.29
C PRO A 70 0.16 10.37 -5.78
N LEU A 71 1.12 9.44 -5.92
CA LEU A 71 0.90 8.07 -5.47
C LEU A 71 0.76 7.97 -3.94
N ARG A 72 1.47 8.79 -3.17
CA ARG A 72 1.28 8.89 -1.72
C ARG A 72 -0.16 9.28 -1.38
N GLU A 73 -0.69 10.32 -2.00
CA GLU A 73 -2.09 10.73 -1.79
C GLU A 73 -3.04 9.59 -2.14
N LEU A 74 -2.81 8.90 -3.26
CA LEU A 74 -3.64 7.77 -3.67
C LEU A 74 -3.61 6.62 -2.67
N TYR A 75 -2.43 6.24 -2.16
CA TYR A 75 -2.33 5.22 -1.12
C TYR A 75 -3.05 5.65 0.16
N VAL A 76 -2.83 6.89 0.62
CA VAL A 76 -3.47 7.40 1.84
C VAL A 76 -4.98 7.38 1.69
N VAL A 77 -5.52 7.78 0.54
CA VAL A 77 -6.95 7.70 0.23
C VAL A 77 -7.43 6.24 0.17
N GLY A 78 -6.66 5.34 -0.46
CA GLY A 78 -6.97 3.91 -0.53
C GLY A 78 -7.15 3.26 0.84
N TYR A 79 -6.29 3.61 1.81
CA TYR A 79 -6.43 3.18 3.21
C TYR A 79 -7.55 3.89 3.98
N SER A 80 -8.09 5.01 3.46
CA SER A 80 -9.11 5.82 4.15
C SER A 80 -10.54 5.56 3.68
N LEU A 81 -10.72 5.14 2.42
CA LEU A 81 -12.06 4.91 1.85
C LEU A 81 -12.60 3.54 2.26
N PRO A 82 -13.78 3.44 2.91
CA PRO A 82 -14.29 2.19 3.47
C PRO A 82 -14.34 1.01 2.48
N THR A 83 -14.78 1.27 1.24
CA THR A 83 -14.87 0.24 0.19
C THR A 83 -13.51 -0.26 -0.28
N THR A 84 -12.48 0.58 -0.19
CA THR A 84 -11.13 0.28 -0.64
C THR A 84 -10.30 -0.34 0.47
N SER A 85 -10.42 0.20 1.68
CA SER A 85 -9.78 -0.36 2.86
C SER A 85 -10.29 -1.77 3.17
N GLU A 86 -11.60 -2.02 3.06
CA GLU A 86 -12.16 -3.36 3.25
C GLU A 86 -11.61 -4.37 2.25
N TYR A 87 -11.47 -3.96 0.98
CA TYR A 87 -10.85 -4.81 -0.04
C TYR A 87 -9.39 -5.13 0.31
N ILE A 88 -8.63 -4.15 0.81
CA ILE A 88 -7.26 -4.36 1.27
C ILE A 88 -7.28 -5.38 2.40
N TYR A 89 -8.02 -5.13 3.49
CA TYR A 89 -8.07 -5.99 4.69
C TYR A 89 -8.43 -7.44 4.36
N MET A 90 -9.45 -7.66 3.53
CA MET A 90 -9.84 -9.02 3.13
C MET A 90 -8.72 -9.75 2.37
N ARG A 91 -7.96 -9.04 1.53
CA ARG A 91 -6.89 -9.61 0.71
C ARG A 91 -5.62 -9.86 1.51
N THR A 92 -5.32 -8.98 2.46
CA THR A 92 -4.09 -9.06 3.26
C THR A 92 -4.26 -9.99 4.46
N ALA A 93 -5.44 -10.09 5.08
CA ALA A 93 -5.65 -10.91 6.28
C ALA A 93 -5.15 -12.36 6.15
N GLN A 94 -5.39 -13.03 5.01
CA GLN A 94 -4.90 -14.39 4.77
C GLN A 94 -3.36 -14.43 4.67
N LYS A 95 -2.75 -13.43 4.04
CA LYS A 95 -1.29 -13.33 3.91
C LYS A 95 -0.64 -13.02 5.25
N ILE A 96 -1.23 -12.10 6.02
CA ILE A 96 -0.82 -11.77 7.39
C ILE A 96 -0.91 -13.01 8.27
N GLN A 97 -2.02 -13.75 8.23
CA GLN A 97 -2.13 -15.02 8.97
C GLN A 97 -1.02 -15.99 8.57
N HIS A 98 -0.77 -16.17 7.27
CA HIS A 98 0.29 -17.06 6.80
C HIS A 98 1.68 -16.66 7.35
N ILE A 99 1.98 -15.36 7.40
CA ILE A 99 3.28 -14.83 7.84
C ILE A 99 3.43 -14.92 9.37
N PHE A 100 2.39 -14.55 10.12
CA PHE A 100 2.48 -14.27 11.55
C PHE A 100 1.86 -15.35 12.46
N SER A 101 1.15 -16.34 11.92
CA SER A 101 0.54 -17.43 12.72
C SER A 101 1.54 -18.18 13.60
N GLN A 102 2.80 -18.29 13.18
CA GLN A 102 3.87 -18.90 13.98
C GLN A 102 4.15 -18.15 15.30
N TYR A 103 3.82 -16.86 15.38
CA TYR A 103 4.03 -16.00 16.55
C TYR A 103 2.78 -15.83 17.41
N ILE A 104 1.60 -16.19 16.89
CA ILE A 104 0.31 -16.06 17.58
C ILE A 104 -0.51 -17.34 17.35
N LYS A 105 -0.15 -18.41 18.06
CA LYS A 105 -0.65 -19.77 17.79
C LYS A 105 -2.16 -19.93 18.00
N GLU A 106 -2.75 -19.12 18.87
CA GLU A 106 -4.17 -19.19 19.22
C GLU A 106 -5.05 -18.29 18.34
N ALA A 107 -4.47 -17.49 17.45
CA ALA A 107 -5.22 -16.54 16.63
C ALA A 107 -5.88 -17.20 15.41
N GLU A 108 -7.15 -16.86 15.20
CA GLU A 108 -7.93 -17.22 14.02
C GLU A 108 -7.84 -16.12 12.96
N LEU A 109 -8.36 -16.41 11.75
CA LEU A 109 -8.35 -15.45 10.64
C LEU A 109 -9.02 -14.11 11.01
N LYS A 110 -10.07 -14.13 11.83
CA LYS A 110 -10.75 -12.91 12.31
C LYS A 110 -9.81 -12.01 13.11
N ASP A 111 -8.95 -12.61 13.95
CA ASP A 111 -8.02 -11.86 14.79
C ASP A 111 -6.94 -11.22 13.91
N PHE A 112 -6.48 -11.93 12.87
CA PHE A 112 -5.57 -11.36 11.88
C PHE A 112 -6.19 -10.26 11.04
N TYR A 113 -7.48 -10.35 10.71
CA TYR A 113 -8.22 -9.26 10.07
C TYR A 113 -8.29 -8.02 10.97
N GLU A 114 -8.65 -8.18 12.24
CA GLU A 114 -8.70 -7.07 13.21
C GLU A 114 -7.32 -6.43 13.43
N MET A 115 -6.27 -7.24 13.55
CA MET A 115 -4.89 -6.75 13.62
C MET A 115 -4.45 -6.06 12.33
N ASP A 116 -4.91 -6.51 11.17
CA ASP A 116 -4.57 -5.88 9.90
C ASP A 116 -5.20 -4.50 9.74
N ILE A 117 -6.41 -4.27 10.28
CA ILE A 117 -6.98 -2.90 10.39
C ILE A 117 -6.01 -1.98 11.15
N ALA A 118 -5.44 -2.46 12.26
CA ALA A 118 -4.48 -1.68 13.03
C ALA A 118 -3.15 -1.48 12.27
N SER A 119 -2.62 -2.54 11.65
CA SER A 119 -1.36 -2.50 10.89
C SER A 119 -1.45 -1.56 9.68
N ALA A 120 -2.60 -1.55 9.00
CA ALA A 120 -2.91 -0.64 7.92
C ALA A 120 -2.99 0.82 8.40
N GLY A 121 -3.57 1.07 9.57
CA GLY A 121 -3.59 2.39 10.20
C GLY A 121 -2.18 2.92 10.50
N ILE A 122 -1.30 2.07 11.05
CA ILE A 122 0.11 2.39 11.28
C ILE A 122 0.80 2.71 9.96
N THR A 123 0.68 1.82 8.97
CA THR A 123 1.27 1.95 7.64
C THR A 123 0.85 3.26 6.97
N ARG A 124 -0.45 3.55 6.92
CA ARG A 124 -1.01 4.80 6.41
C ARG A 124 -0.44 6.02 7.12
N GLY A 125 -0.35 5.99 8.45
CA GLY A 125 0.14 7.10 9.25
C GLY A 125 1.59 7.48 8.92
N PHE A 126 2.47 6.48 8.80
CA PHE A 126 3.86 6.67 8.39
C PHE A 126 3.97 7.13 6.93
N MET A 127 3.11 6.61 6.06
CA MET A 127 3.08 6.95 4.64
C MET A 127 2.66 8.41 4.38
N ALA A 128 1.68 8.91 5.12
CA ALA A 128 1.16 10.27 4.96
C ALA A 128 2.22 11.35 5.30
N LYS A 129 3.19 11.04 6.16
CA LYS A 129 4.24 11.97 6.57
C LYS A 129 5.46 11.82 5.67
N LYS A 130 5.71 12.79 4.79
CA LYS A 130 6.95 12.88 3.99
C LYS A 130 8.21 12.91 4.89
N CYS A 131 9.28 12.27 4.44
CA CYS A 131 10.57 12.33 5.12
C CYS A 131 11.12 13.77 5.17
N ASP A 132 11.93 14.04 6.18
CA ASP A 132 12.65 15.30 6.33
C ASP A 132 14.06 15.05 6.92
N LEU A 133 14.78 16.13 7.27
CA LEU A 133 16.15 16.04 7.79
C LEU A 133 16.27 15.17 9.05
N TYR A 134 15.24 15.15 9.90
CA TYR A 134 15.25 14.40 11.16
C TYR A 134 14.50 13.06 11.03
N PHE A 135 13.46 13.04 10.20
CA PHE A 135 12.68 11.86 9.90
C PHE A 135 13.12 11.25 8.56
N THR A 136 14.30 10.62 8.57
CA THR A 136 14.89 9.96 7.41
C THR A 136 14.10 8.70 7.01
N MET A 137 14.33 8.22 5.79
CA MET A 137 13.72 6.97 5.32
C MET A 137 14.10 5.77 6.19
N GLU A 138 15.37 5.67 6.60
CA GLU A 138 15.82 4.61 7.51
C GLU A 138 15.03 4.63 8.83
N ASN A 139 14.90 5.81 9.44
CA ASN A 139 14.15 5.98 10.69
C ASN A 139 12.66 5.69 10.51
N LYS A 140 12.08 6.08 9.37
CA LYS A 140 10.69 5.79 9.00
C LYS A 140 10.47 4.27 8.91
N LEU A 141 11.29 3.56 8.12
CA LEU A 141 11.19 2.12 7.94
C LEU A 141 11.40 1.37 9.26
N ARG A 142 12.45 1.71 10.02
CA ARG A 142 12.74 1.08 11.32
C ARG A 142 11.55 1.20 12.28
N ARG A 143 10.98 2.40 12.43
CA ARG A 143 9.86 2.64 13.35
C ARG A 143 8.58 1.96 12.88
N LEU A 144 8.25 2.09 11.59
CA LEU A 144 7.08 1.44 10.98
C LEU A 144 7.12 -0.08 11.18
N LEU A 145 8.20 -0.73 10.76
CA LEU A 145 8.34 -2.19 10.84
C LEU A 145 8.36 -2.67 12.28
N LYS A 146 9.02 -1.96 13.20
CA LYS A 146 8.99 -2.29 14.64
C LYS A 146 7.57 -2.25 15.20
N CYS A 147 6.78 -1.22 14.85
CA CYS A 147 5.38 -1.13 15.27
C CYS A 147 4.55 -2.32 14.75
N CYS A 148 4.63 -2.64 13.46
CA CYS A 148 3.90 -3.76 12.87
C CYS A 148 4.34 -5.11 13.46
N PHE A 149 5.64 -5.36 13.57
CA PHE A 149 6.15 -6.63 14.13
C PHE A 149 5.79 -6.81 15.61
N THR A 150 5.77 -5.72 16.38
CA THR A 150 5.34 -5.74 17.78
C THR A 150 3.85 -6.06 17.89
N LEU A 151 3.01 -5.47 17.03
CA LEU A 151 1.58 -5.79 16.95
C LEU A 151 1.36 -7.29 16.72
N TYR A 152 2.17 -7.92 15.85
CA TYR A 152 2.09 -9.35 15.55
C TYR A 152 2.93 -10.26 16.47
N LYS A 153 3.36 -9.77 17.64
CA LYS A 153 4.11 -10.54 18.66
C LYS A 153 5.40 -11.20 18.17
N VAL A 154 6.04 -10.65 17.13
CA VAL A 154 7.35 -11.14 16.67
C VAL A 154 8.39 -10.89 17.77
N PRO A 155 9.27 -11.86 18.11
CA PRO A 155 10.31 -11.66 19.12
C PRO A 155 11.27 -10.52 18.75
N GLU A 156 11.60 -9.66 19.72
CA GLU A 156 12.41 -8.45 19.49
C GLU A 156 13.72 -8.70 18.75
N ALA A 157 14.46 -9.76 19.10
CA ALA A 157 15.70 -10.12 18.41
C ALA A 157 15.48 -10.39 16.92
N LYS A 158 14.39 -11.07 16.56
CA LYS A 158 14.02 -11.34 15.16
C LYS A 158 13.56 -10.08 14.44
N GLN A 159 12.88 -9.16 15.15
CA GLN A 159 12.52 -7.86 14.58
C GLN A 159 13.77 -7.08 14.16
N GLU A 160 14.76 -6.93 15.05
CA GLU A 160 15.99 -6.19 14.75
C GLU A 160 16.82 -6.87 13.64
N GLU A 161 16.86 -8.20 13.62
CA GLU A 161 17.49 -8.98 12.56
C GLU A 161 16.87 -8.66 11.18
N VAL A 162 15.55 -8.77 11.05
CA VAL A 162 14.86 -8.57 9.76
C VAL A 162 14.89 -7.10 9.34
N ILE A 163 14.67 -6.15 10.27
CA ILE A 163 14.79 -4.72 9.99
C ILE A 163 16.21 -4.39 9.52
N GLY A 164 17.22 -4.93 10.20
CA GLY A 164 18.63 -4.73 9.82
C GLY A 164 18.97 -5.29 8.44
N GLN A 165 18.34 -6.39 8.01
CA GLN A 165 18.48 -6.91 6.65
C GLN A 165 17.84 -5.97 5.63
N ILE A 166 16.59 -5.55 5.86
CA ILE A 166 15.84 -4.66 4.96
C ILE A 166 16.56 -3.34 4.74
N LEU A 167 17.09 -2.73 5.80
CA LEU A 167 17.80 -1.45 5.70
C LEU A 167 19.11 -1.53 4.90
N LYS A 168 19.65 -2.73 4.69
CA LYS A 168 20.83 -2.95 3.82
C LYS A 168 20.45 -3.18 2.36
N MET A 169 19.17 -3.42 2.07
CA MET A 169 18.69 -3.63 0.71
C MET A 169 18.52 -2.29 -0.01
N ASP A 170 18.92 -2.24 -1.28
CA ASP A 170 18.64 -1.09 -2.13
C ASP A 170 17.25 -1.23 -2.78
N LEU A 171 16.22 -0.82 -2.03
CA LEU A 171 14.83 -0.94 -2.46
C LEU A 171 14.33 0.25 -3.28
N LYS A 172 15.07 1.37 -3.28
CA LYS A 172 14.66 2.59 -3.98
C LYS A 172 14.52 2.38 -5.50
N PRO A 173 15.47 1.77 -6.23
CA PRO A 173 15.34 1.52 -7.67
C PRO A 173 14.15 0.63 -8.02
N ILE A 174 13.77 -0.27 -7.11
CA ILE A 174 12.62 -1.16 -7.30
C ILE A 174 11.32 -0.35 -7.23
N ALA A 175 11.22 0.56 -6.26
CA ALA A 175 10.10 1.47 -6.16
C ALA A 175 10.01 2.41 -7.37
N GLU A 176 11.13 2.97 -7.85
CA GLU A 176 11.19 3.80 -9.05
C GLU A 176 10.64 3.04 -10.27
N LYS A 177 11.10 1.80 -10.49
CA LYS A 177 10.59 0.95 -11.57
C LYS A 177 9.09 0.67 -11.45
N ILE A 178 8.58 0.43 -10.24
CA ILE A 178 7.14 0.23 -10.01
C ILE A 178 6.35 1.49 -10.36
N ILE A 179 6.86 2.67 -10.03
CA ILE A 179 6.24 3.95 -10.38
C ILE A 179 6.18 4.09 -11.90
N GLU A 180 7.30 3.89 -12.59
CA GLU A 180 7.38 3.96 -14.07
C GLU A 180 6.39 3.01 -14.75
N ASP A 181 6.35 1.74 -14.31
CA ASP A 181 5.42 0.74 -14.83
C ASP A 181 3.95 1.11 -14.55
N THR A 182 3.68 1.77 -13.43
CA THR A 182 2.33 2.19 -13.03
C THR A 182 1.87 3.38 -13.87
N VAL A 183 2.73 4.36 -14.10
CA VAL A 183 2.45 5.52 -14.95
C VAL A 183 2.21 5.08 -16.39
N ARG A 184 3.10 4.25 -16.95
CA ARG A 184 2.94 3.72 -18.32
C ARG A 184 1.63 2.97 -18.51
N LYS A 185 1.26 2.08 -17.58
CA LYS A 185 -0.02 1.35 -17.64
C LYS A 185 -1.23 2.26 -17.53
N ALA A 186 -1.13 3.31 -16.71
CA ALA A 186 -2.19 4.30 -16.60
C ALA A 186 -2.38 5.05 -17.93
N GLU A 187 -1.28 5.47 -18.57
CA GLU A 187 -1.29 6.11 -19.90
C GLU A 187 -1.91 5.20 -20.97
N GLU A 188 -1.45 3.94 -21.08
CA GLU A 188 -2.01 2.94 -22.01
C GLU A 188 -3.52 2.72 -21.79
N GLY A 189 -3.96 2.63 -20.53
CA GLY A 189 -5.38 2.47 -20.18
C GLY A 189 -6.22 3.72 -20.46
N PHE A 190 -5.63 4.91 -20.36
CA PHE A 190 -6.30 6.15 -20.77
C PHE A 190 -6.48 6.22 -22.29
N GLU A 191 -5.45 5.83 -23.05
CA GLU A 191 -5.50 5.80 -24.51
C GLU A 191 -6.56 4.82 -25.02
N SER A 192 -6.68 3.62 -24.42
CA SER A 192 -7.70 2.65 -24.83
C SER A 192 -9.13 3.17 -24.59
N VAL A 193 -9.38 3.84 -23.46
CA VAL A 193 -10.70 4.41 -23.13
C VAL A 193 -11.05 5.60 -24.04
N LEU A 194 -10.05 6.35 -24.51
CA LEU A 194 -10.25 7.44 -25.47
C LEU A 194 -10.44 6.92 -26.90
N ALA A 195 -9.82 5.79 -27.26
CA ALA A 195 -9.96 5.15 -28.58
C ALA A 195 -11.28 4.38 -28.76
N GLU A 196 -11.95 4.00 -27.66
CA GLU A 196 -13.27 3.36 -27.67
C GLU A 196 -14.45 4.36 -27.68
N LYS A 197 -14.18 5.67 -27.82
CA LYS A 197 -15.17 6.74 -27.98
C LYS A 197 -15.13 7.33 -29.38
#